data_AF-A0A6L3NGQ1-F1
#
_entry.id   AF-A0A6L3NGQ1-F1
#
_cell.length_a   1.000
_cell.length_b   1.000
_cell.length_c   1.000
_cell.angle_alpha   90.00
_cell.angle_beta   90.00
_cell.angle_gamma   90.00
#
_symmetry.space_group_name_H-M   'P 1'
#
loop_
_entity.id
_entity.type
_entity.pdbx_description
1 polymer ?
#
loop_
_entity_poly.entity_id
_entity_poly.type
_entity_poly.pdbx_seq_one_letter_code
_entity_poly.pdbx_strand_id
1 'polypeptide(L)'
;PERAAAFEADGQRHLLTAIHTANAQGAAMLALRGTLDLADHLIERGRTAQAASLVADLSGQVDPQSRAFDVRRLARLQNFVRQESSASTGLARVRHGAADAMQSAA
;
A
#
# COMPACT_ATOMS: atom_id res chain seq x y z
N PRO A 1 16.74 -0.93 19.61
CA PRO A 1 16.21 -0.42 18.31
C PRO A 1 16.52 -1.40 17.16
N GLU A 2 17.78 -1.83 17.00
CA GLU A 2 18.19 -2.74 15.91
C GLU A 2 17.50 -4.11 15.95
N ARG A 3 17.38 -4.73 17.13
CA ARG A 3 16.65 -6.00 17.29
C ARG A 3 15.17 -5.89 16.92
N ALA A 4 14.53 -4.76 17.22
CA ALA A 4 13.13 -4.55 16.87
C ALA A 4 12.94 -4.48 15.35
N ALA A 5 13.83 -3.78 14.64
CA ALA A 5 13.82 -3.74 13.18
C ALA A 5 14.09 -5.11 12.54
N ALA A 6 14.99 -5.91 13.13
CA ALA A 6 15.23 -7.27 12.67
C ALA A 6 13.99 -8.17 12.83
N PHE A 7 13.34 -8.14 14.00
CA PHE A 7 12.11 -8.90 14.23
C PHE A 7 10.94 -8.44 13.36
N GLU A 8 10.85 -7.13 13.08
CA GLU A 8 9.87 -6.58 12.15
C GLU A 8 10.10 -7.10 10.72
N ALA A 9 11.35 -7.13 10.25
CA ALA A 9 11.70 -7.71 8.96
C ALA A 9 11.39 -9.22 8.90
N ASP A 10 11.65 -9.96 9.98
CA ASP A 10 11.30 -11.38 10.10
C ASP A 10 9.78 -11.58 10.02
N GLY A 11 9.01 -10.78 10.75
CA GLY A 11 7.55 -10.78 10.70
C GLY A 11 7.02 -10.52 9.29
N GLN A 12 7.60 -9.52 8.60
CA GLN A 12 7.27 -9.22 7.21
C GLN A 12 7.56 -10.42 6.28
N ARG A 13 8.70 -11.10 6.46
CA ARG A 13 9.05 -12.30 5.69
C ARG A 13 8.05 -13.44 5.91
N HIS A 14 7.70 -13.71 7.17
CA HIS A 14 6.72 -14.75 7.49
C HIS A 14 5.34 -14.45 6.89
N LEU A 15 4.90 -13.19 6.93
CA LEU A 15 3.63 -12.78 6.34
C LEU A 15 3.63 -12.96 4.81
N LEU A 16 4.72 -12.58 4.14
CA LEU A 16 4.89 -12.81 2.70
C LEU A 16 4.86 -14.30 2.35
N THR A 17 5.54 -15.14 3.11
CA THR A 17 5.48 -16.60 2.93
C THR A 17 4.04 -17.11 3.09
N ALA A 18 3.32 -16.68 4.12
CA ALA A 18 1.93 -17.08 4.34
C ALA A 18 1.01 -16.67 3.17
N ILE A 19 1.17 -15.45 2.63
CA ILE A 19 0.43 -14.97 1.46
C ILE A 19 0.73 -15.85 0.23
N HIS A 20 2.00 -16.14 -0.03
CA HIS A 20 2.40 -17.00 -1.15
C HIS A 20 1.83 -18.42 -1.01
N THR A 21 1.88 -19.02 0.18
CA THR A 21 1.29 -20.33 0.44
C THR A 21 -0.22 -20.32 0.25
N ALA A 22 -0.92 -19.30 0.75
CA ALA A 22 -2.36 -19.17 0.57
C ALA A 22 -2.75 -19.06 -0.91
N ASN A 23 -2.01 -18.28 -1.70
CA ASN A 23 -2.19 -18.20 -3.16
C ASN A 23 -1.96 -19.56 -3.84
N ALA A 24 -0.87 -20.24 -3.50
CA ALA A 24 -0.55 -21.56 -4.07
C ALA A 24 -1.61 -22.63 -3.75
N GLN A 25 -2.31 -22.49 -2.62
CA GLN A 25 -3.37 -23.41 -2.19
C GLN A 25 -4.77 -22.97 -2.65
N GLY A 26 -4.91 -21.90 -3.43
CA GLY A 26 -6.21 -21.38 -3.86
C GLY A 26 -7.04 -20.73 -2.73
N ALA A 27 -6.42 -20.42 -1.60
CA ALA A 27 -7.05 -19.76 -0.46
C ALA A 27 -7.11 -18.24 -0.65
N ALA A 28 -7.78 -17.79 -1.71
CA ALA A 28 -7.76 -16.39 -2.17
C ALA A 28 -8.12 -15.36 -1.08
N MET A 29 -9.11 -15.67 -0.23
CA MET A 29 -9.51 -14.76 0.85
C MET A 29 -8.45 -14.65 1.96
N LEU A 30 -7.70 -15.72 2.25
CA LEU A 30 -6.59 -15.67 3.20
C LEU A 30 -5.41 -14.89 2.63
N ALA A 31 -5.09 -15.10 1.35
CA ALA A 31 -4.07 -14.33 0.65
C ALA A 31 -4.41 -12.84 0.61
N LEU A 32 -5.68 -12.50 0.31
CA LEU A 32 -6.16 -11.13 0.33
C LEU A 32 -6.01 -10.51 1.73
N ARG A 33 -6.45 -11.20 2.78
CA ARG A 33 -6.34 -10.70 4.15
C ARG A 33 -4.89 -10.41 4.54
N GLY A 34 -3.99 -11.36 4.33
CA GLY A 34 -2.57 -11.18 4.64
C GLY A 34 -1.95 -10.03 3.84
N THR A 35 -2.34 -9.87 2.57
CA THR A 35 -1.89 -8.76 1.73
C THR A 35 -2.36 -7.41 2.25
N LEU A 36 -3.61 -7.31 2.73
CA LEU A 36 -4.14 -6.09 3.33
C LEU A 36 -3.48 -5.77 4.68
N ASP A 37 -3.18 -6.79 5.49
CA ASP A 37 -2.45 -6.62 6.75
C ASP A 37 -1.02 -6.08 6.49
N LEU A 38 -0.35 -6.59 5.46
CA LEU A 38 0.96 -6.06 5.05
C LEU A 38 0.86 -4.63 4.54
N ALA A 39 -0.18 -4.31 3.76
CA ALA A 39 -0.39 -2.95 3.25
C ALA A 39 -0.63 -1.94 4.38
N ASP A 40 -1.47 -2.27 5.36
CA ASP A 40 -1.71 -1.44 6.54
C ASP A 40 -0.41 -1.22 7.33
N HIS A 41 0.37 -2.28 7.56
CA HIS A 41 1.66 -2.16 8.22
C HIS A 41 2.64 -1.24 7.45
N LEU A 42 2.69 -1.34 6.12
CA LEU A 42 3.51 -0.44 5.30
C LEU A 42 3.06 1.03 5.43
N ILE A 43 1.75 1.28 5.51
CA ILE A 43 1.20 2.63 5.74
C ILE A 43 1.60 3.15 7.13
N GLU A 44 1.47 2.34 8.17
CA GLU A 44 1.90 2.69 9.54
C GLU A 44 3.38 3.07 9.61
N ARG A 45 4.21 2.48 8.74
CA ARG A 45 5.64 2.78 8.62
C ARG A 45 5.97 3.91 7.63
N GLY A 46 4.96 4.62 7.10
CA GLY A 46 5.13 5.71 6.13
C GLY A 46 5.55 5.25 4.73
N ARG A 47 5.47 3.95 4.43
CA ARG A 47 5.83 3.34 3.13
C ARG A 47 4.61 3.25 2.21
N THR A 48 3.81 4.32 2.14
CA THR A 48 2.53 4.34 1.41
C THR A 48 2.66 3.99 -0.08
N ALA A 49 3.78 4.38 -0.73
CA ALA A 49 4.03 4.01 -2.13
C ALA A 49 4.13 2.49 -2.32
N GLN A 50 4.74 1.78 -1.38
CA GLN A 50 4.85 0.32 -1.45
C GLN A 50 3.53 -0.37 -1.14
N ALA A 51 2.76 0.17 -0.19
CA ALA A 51 1.39 -0.27 0.04
C ALA A 51 0.53 -0.09 -1.22
N ALA A 52 0.68 1.03 -1.93
CA ALA A 52 -0.03 1.31 -3.18
C ALA A 52 0.32 0.28 -4.26
N SER A 53 1.60 -0.02 -4.46
CA SER A 53 2.03 -1.08 -5.39
C SER A 53 1.45 -2.44 -5.02
N LEU A 54 1.40 -2.78 -3.74
CA LEU A 54 0.89 -4.06 -3.26
C LEU A 54 -0.60 -4.27 -3.58
N VAL A 55 -1.41 -3.20 -3.58
CA VAL A 55 -2.86 -3.30 -3.80
C VAL A 55 -3.34 -2.91 -5.19
N ALA A 56 -2.48 -2.39 -6.06
CA ALA A 56 -2.86 -1.97 -7.41
C ALA A 56 -3.44 -3.12 -8.23
N ASP A 57 -2.80 -4.30 -8.15
CA ASP A 57 -3.10 -5.45 -9.00
C ASP A 57 -4.25 -6.33 -8.47
N LEU A 58 -4.77 -6.02 -7.28
CA LEU A 58 -5.84 -6.79 -6.63
C LEU A 58 -7.24 -6.39 -7.11
N SER A 59 -7.38 -5.21 -7.72
CA SER A 59 -8.66 -4.64 -8.16
C SER A 59 -9.39 -5.51 -9.18
N GLY A 60 -8.65 -6.23 -10.03
CA GLY A 60 -9.22 -7.09 -11.07
C GLY A 60 -9.59 -8.50 -10.58
N GLN A 61 -9.29 -8.83 -9.32
CA GLN A 61 -9.41 -10.19 -8.78
C GLN A 61 -10.65 -10.39 -7.89
N VAL A 62 -11.36 -9.31 -7.58
CA VAL A 62 -12.51 -9.32 -6.67
C VAL A 62 -13.71 -8.62 -7.30
N ASP A 63 -14.91 -9.12 -7.03
CA ASP A 63 -16.14 -8.44 -7.40
C ASP A 63 -16.27 -7.13 -6.58
N PRO A 64 -16.31 -5.95 -7.22
CA PRO A 64 -16.44 -4.66 -6.53
C PRO A 64 -17.78 -4.50 -5.79
N GLN A 65 -18.80 -5.29 -6.12
CA GLN A 65 -20.09 -5.30 -5.42
C GLN A 65 -20.11 -6.26 -4.21
N SER A 66 -19.04 -7.03 -4.01
CA SER A 66 -18.95 -7.99 -2.92
C SER A 66 -19.07 -7.31 -1.56
N ARG A 67 -19.90 -7.91 -0.70
CA ARG A 67 -20.06 -7.50 0.70
C ARG A 67 -19.10 -8.23 1.64
N ALA A 68 -18.11 -8.95 1.11
CA ALA A 68 -17.05 -9.53 1.92
C ALA A 68 -16.27 -8.42 2.64
N PHE A 69 -15.94 -8.65 3.92
CA PHE A 69 -15.25 -7.66 4.74
C PHE A 69 -13.92 -7.23 4.12
N ASP A 70 -13.10 -8.20 3.68
CA ASP A 70 -11.78 -7.95 3.13
C ASP A 70 -11.85 -7.22 1.77
N VAL A 71 -12.88 -7.45 0.94
CA VAL A 71 -13.08 -6.71 -0.31
C VAL A 71 -13.43 -5.24 -0.04
N ARG A 72 -14.32 -4.98 0.93
CA ARG A 72 -14.59 -3.59 1.35
C ARG A 72 -13.37 -2.92 1.96
N ARG A 73 -12.51 -3.67 2.67
CA ARG A 73 -11.24 -3.17 3.21
C ARG A 73 -10.27 -2.82 2.09
N LEU A 74 -10.14 -3.66 1.07
CA LEU A 74 -9.34 -3.36 -0.13
C LEU A 74 -9.78 -2.04 -0.78
N ALA A 75 -11.08 -1.86 -1.01
CA ALA A 75 -11.60 -0.63 -1.61
C ALA A 75 -11.27 0.62 -0.79
N ARG A 76 -11.38 0.55 0.55
CA ARG A 76 -10.98 1.66 1.44
C ARG A 76 -9.48 1.96 1.34
N LEU A 77 -8.65 0.92 1.34
CA LEU A 77 -7.20 1.08 1.28
C LEU A 77 -6.74 1.64 -0.07
N GLN A 78 -7.34 1.18 -1.17
CA GLN A 78 -7.10 1.71 -2.51
C GLN A 78 -7.50 3.19 -2.63
N ASN A 79 -8.60 3.60 -2.00
CA ASN A 79 -8.99 5.01 -1.94
C ASN A 79 -7.99 5.85 -1.12
N PHE A 80 -7.53 5.32 0.02
CA PHE A 80 -6.54 5.99 0.86
C PHE A 80 -5.23 6.23 0.12
N VAL A 81 -4.62 5.20 -0.48
CA VAL A 81 -3.32 5.32 -1.17
C VAL A 81 -3.41 6.21 -2.42
N ARG A 82 -4.57 6.25 -3.09
CA ARG A 82 -4.84 7.15 -4.23
C ARG A 82 -4.87 8.61 -3.78
N GLN A 83 -5.54 8.91 -2.67
CA GLN A 83 -5.61 10.26 -2.12
C GLN A 83 -4.22 10.76 -1.71
N GLU A 84 -3.44 9.93 -1.01
CA GLU A 84 -2.08 10.29 -0.60
C GLU A 84 -1.15 10.57 -1.80
N SER A 85 -1.25 9.75 -2.85
CA SER A 85 -0.49 9.96 -4.09
C SER A 85 -0.84 11.29 -4.75
N SER A 86 -2.13 11.67 -4.75
CA SER A 86 -2.59 12.94 -5.31
C SER A 86 -2.11 14.17 -4.51
N ALA A 87 -2.10 14.07 -3.17
CA ALA A 87 -1.59 15.12 -2.28
C ALA A 87 -0.08 15.33 -2.46
N SER A 88 0.69 14.24 -2.52
CA SER A 88 2.13 14.26 -2.76
C SER A 88 2.48 14.89 -4.12
N THR A 89 1.73 14.53 -5.18
CA THR A 89 1.91 15.11 -6.52
C THR A 89 1.60 16.61 -6.55
N GLY A 90 0.56 17.05 -5.82
CA GLY A 90 0.22 18.46 -5.69
C GLY A 90 1.34 19.27 -5.03
N LEU A 91 1.90 18.77 -3.93
CA LEU A 91 3.03 19.39 -3.24
C LEU A 91 4.29 19.47 -4.11
N ALA A 92 4.58 18.40 -4.87
CA ALA A 92 5.71 18.39 -5.79
C ALA A 92 5.58 19.46 -6.89
N ARG A 93 4.38 19.63 -7.48
CA ARG A 93 4.12 20.69 -8.47
C ARG A 93 4.28 22.09 -7.89
N VAL A 94 3.77 22.33 -6.68
CA VAL A 94 3.90 23.65 -6.03
C VAL A 94 5.37 24.00 -5.78
N ARG A 95 6.17 23.04 -5.32
CA ARG A 95 7.62 23.24 -5.11
C ARG A 95 8.37 23.51 -6.41
N HIS A 96 8.02 22.80 -7.49
CA HIS A 96 8.65 23.02 -8.80
C HIS A 96 8.29 24.40 -9.37
N GLY A 97 7.02 24.79 -9.32
CA GLY A 97 6.59 26.12 -9.75
C GLY A 97 7.23 27.26 -8.95
N ALA A 98 7.44 27.07 -7.65
CA ALA A 98 8.16 28.04 -6.82
C ALA A 98 9.65 28.15 -7.19
N ALA A 99 10.30 27.03 -7.53
CA ALA A 99 11.70 27.02 -7.97
C ALA A 99 11.87 27.72 -9.35
N ASP A 100 10.97 27.45 -10.30
CA ASP A 100 10.98 28.08 -11.63
C ASP A 100 10.74 29.60 -11.57
N ALA A 101 9.83 30.03 -10.68
CA ALA A 101 9.57 31.45 -10.45
C ALA A 101 10.77 32.19 -9.84
N MET A 102 11.52 31.53 -8.95
CA MET A 102 12.71 32.10 -8.32
C MET A 102 13.91 32.17 -9.28
N GLN A 103 14.02 31.21 -10.21
CA GLN A 103 15.04 31.20 -11.26
C GLN A 103 14.81 32.27 -12.33
N SER A 104 13.55 32.66 -12.56
CA SER A 104 13.18 33.71 -13.53
C SER A 104 13.27 35.13 -12.97
N ALA A 105 13.54 35.28 -11.67
CA ALA A 105 13.63 36.57 -10.96
C ALA A 105 15.08 37.01 -10.67
N ALA A 106 16.08 36.27 -11.19
CA ALA A 106 17.51 36.57 -11.12
C ALA A 106 18.05 36.95 -12.50
#